data_AF-A0A9P9REE2-F1
#
_entry.id   AF-A0A9P9REE2-F1
#
_cell.length_a   1.000
_cell.length_b   1.000
_cell.length_c   1.000
_cell.angle_alpha   90.00
_cell.angle_beta   90.00
_cell.angle_gamma   90.00
#
_symmetry.space_group_name_H-M   'P 1'
#
loop_
_entity.id
_entity.type
_entity.pdbx_description
1 polymer ?
#
loop_
_entity_poly.entity_id
_entity_poly.type
_entity_poly.pdbx_seq_one_letter_code
_entity_poly.pdbx_strand_id
1 'polypeptide(L)'
;MSGAEAAFVIGLISGVISIIDATKTVFDAAGDAKGQPKAFRQVVARLPLIIEILRSAEAAAPELDETKREAIEPILKSCKAKAKKLSELFQKVVRKDNDEWFDRYKKALRTLGKGDKVEGLMEEIQKDTQLLASDKLIRIATEAQVKGLEEGIKEMNEMPSSL
;
A
#
# COMPACT_ATOMS: atom_id res chain seq x y z
N MET A 1 25.15 11.41 -13.67
CA MET A 1 23.73 11.05 -13.47
C MET A 1 23.33 10.04 -14.53
N SER A 2 23.07 8.78 -14.16
CA SER A 2 22.74 7.76 -15.14
C SER A 2 21.22 7.71 -15.39
N GLY A 3 20.80 7.55 -16.64
CA GLY A 3 19.40 7.28 -16.97
C GLY A 3 18.89 5.95 -16.36
N ALA A 4 19.81 5.06 -15.97
CA ALA A 4 19.50 3.75 -15.39
C ALA A 4 18.93 3.86 -13.97
N GLU A 5 19.48 4.73 -13.11
CA GLU A 5 18.95 4.95 -11.75
C GLU A 5 17.54 5.55 -11.79
N ALA A 6 17.30 6.53 -12.67
CA ALA A 6 15.97 7.11 -12.86
C ALA A 6 14.95 6.03 -13.27
N ALA A 7 15.30 5.21 -14.27
CA ALA A 7 14.46 4.12 -14.75
C ALA A 7 14.19 3.07 -13.67
N PHE A 8 15.19 2.79 -12.82
CA PHE A 8 15.04 1.85 -11.71
C PHE A 8 14.03 2.34 -10.66
N VAL A 9 14.14 3.60 -10.21
CA VAL A 9 13.20 4.22 -9.28
C VAL A 9 11.79 4.25 -9.86
N ILE A 10 11.64 4.68 -11.12
CA ILE A 10 10.34 4.69 -11.82
C ILE A 10 9.76 3.28 -11.81
N GLY A 11 10.53 2.25 -12.20
CA GLY A 11 10.07 0.87 -12.22
C GLY A 11 9.71 0.31 -10.84
N LEU A 12 10.33 0.80 -9.75
CA LEU A 12 9.89 0.47 -8.40
C LEU A 12 8.52 1.06 -8.12
N ILE A 13 8.31 2.35 -8.41
CA ILE A 13 7.03 3.05 -8.21
C ILE A 13 5.91 2.39 -9.01
N SER A 14 6.10 2.18 -10.33
CA SER A 14 5.11 1.50 -11.19
C SER A 14 4.77 0.11 -10.66
N GLY A 15 5.77 -0.58 -10.11
CA GLY A 15 5.61 -1.89 -9.49
C GLY A 15 4.74 -1.86 -8.25
N VAL A 16 4.89 -0.86 -7.37
CA VAL A 16 4.03 -0.68 -6.19
C VAL A 16 2.60 -0.40 -6.62
N ILE A 17 2.40 0.53 -7.56
CA ILE A 17 1.08 0.91 -8.06
C ILE A 17 0.35 -0.31 -8.65
N SER A 18 1.02 -1.07 -9.52
CA SER A 18 0.44 -2.27 -10.13
C SER A 18 -0.04 -3.30 -9.10
N ILE A 19 0.69 -3.47 -7.99
CA ILE A 19 0.32 -4.40 -6.92
C ILE A 19 -0.92 -3.89 -6.16
N ILE A 20 -0.96 -2.58 -5.88
CA ILE A 20 -2.09 -1.96 -5.19
C ILE A 20 -3.36 -2.02 -6.06
N ASP A 21 -3.26 -1.72 -7.35
CA ASP A 21 -4.36 -1.82 -8.31
C ASP A 21 -4.90 -3.26 -8.42
N ALA A 22 -4.00 -4.24 -8.47
CA ALA A 22 -4.38 -5.65 -8.46
C ALA A 22 -5.11 -6.04 -7.16
N THR A 23 -4.64 -5.54 -6.01
CA THR A 23 -5.28 -5.77 -4.70
C THR A 23 -6.70 -5.20 -4.69
N LYS A 24 -6.87 -3.97 -5.17
CA LYS A 24 -8.18 -3.32 -5.30
C LYS A 24 -9.10 -4.12 -6.24
N THR A 25 -8.59 -4.58 -7.38
CA THR A 25 -9.34 -5.38 -8.36
C THR A 25 -9.84 -6.69 -7.77
N VAL A 26 -9.00 -7.40 -7.00
CA VAL A 26 -9.39 -8.64 -6.30
C VAL A 26 -10.55 -8.37 -5.33
N PHE A 27 -10.47 -7.26 -4.59
CA PHE A 27 -11.53 -6.89 -3.68
C PHE A 27 -12.84 -6.56 -4.40
N ASP A 28 -12.79 -5.67 -5.39
CA ASP A 28 -13.95 -5.22 -6.15
C ASP A 28 -14.66 -6.40 -6.85
N ALA A 29 -13.88 -7.37 -7.38
CA ALA A 29 -14.42 -8.56 -8.06
C ALA A 29 -15.18 -9.53 -7.12
N ALA A 30 -14.82 -9.57 -5.83
CA ALA A 30 -15.56 -10.37 -4.85
C ALA A 30 -16.93 -9.77 -4.51
N GLY A 31 -17.13 -8.47 -4.77
CA GLY A 31 -18.37 -7.75 -4.46
C GLY A 31 -18.69 -7.71 -2.96
N ASP A 32 -19.92 -7.32 -2.62
CA ASP A 32 -20.46 -7.36 -1.24
C ASP A 32 -20.77 -8.81 -0.80
N ALA A 33 -19.78 -9.71 -0.88
CA ALA A 33 -19.90 -11.03 -0.31
C ALA A 33 -20.21 -10.90 1.19
N LYS A 34 -21.32 -11.52 1.62
CA LYS A 34 -21.86 -11.41 2.98
C LYS A 34 -20.76 -11.69 4.01
N GLY A 35 -20.47 -10.72 4.87
CA GLY A 35 -19.62 -10.91 6.04
C GLY A 35 -18.15 -10.54 5.88
N GLN A 36 -17.73 -9.90 4.78
CA GLN A 36 -16.36 -9.38 4.68
C GLN A 36 -16.04 -8.45 5.87
N PRO A 37 -14.86 -8.56 6.49
CA PRO A 37 -14.50 -7.78 7.66
C PRO A 37 -14.34 -6.30 7.33
N LYS A 38 -14.75 -5.45 8.28
CA LYS A 38 -14.66 -3.98 8.19
C LYS A 38 -13.24 -3.52 7.84
N ALA A 39 -12.23 -4.19 8.39
CA ALA A 39 -10.82 -3.86 8.16
C ALA A 39 -10.44 -3.93 6.67
N PHE A 40 -10.86 -4.96 5.92
CA PHE A 40 -10.52 -5.07 4.50
C PHE A 40 -11.18 -3.96 3.66
N ARG A 41 -12.42 -3.60 3.97
CA ARG A 41 -13.10 -2.44 3.35
C ARG A 41 -12.36 -1.14 3.63
N GLN A 42 -11.97 -0.91 4.88
CA GLN A 42 -11.26 0.30 5.29
C GLN A 42 -9.88 0.38 4.63
N VAL A 43 -9.16 -0.74 4.52
CA VAL A 43 -7.91 -0.84 3.78
C VAL A 43 -8.10 -0.46 2.30
N VAL A 44 -9.12 -1.00 1.64
CA VAL A 44 -9.39 -0.71 0.22
C VAL A 44 -9.75 0.75 -0.03
N ALA A 45 -10.51 1.36 0.89
CA ALA A 45 -10.89 2.77 0.79
C ALA A 45 -9.68 3.74 0.79
N ARG A 46 -8.51 3.27 1.24
CA ARG A 46 -7.27 4.06 1.37
C ARG A 46 -6.33 3.96 0.19
N LEU A 47 -6.48 2.89 -0.61
CA LEU A 47 -5.64 2.63 -1.77
C LEU A 47 -5.63 3.76 -2.80
N PRO A 48 -6.76 4.44 -3.12
CA PRO A 48 -6.77 5.49 -4.14
C PRO A 48 -5.82 6.65 -3.82
N LEU A 49 -5.78 7.12 -2.56
CA LEU A 49 -4.90 8.21 -2.15
C LEU A 49 -3.41 7.80 -2.29
N ILE A 50 -3.08 6.56 -1.94
CA ILE A 50 -1.72 6.04 -2.07
C ILE A 50 -1.32 6.00 -3.55
N ILE A 51 -2.19 5.51 -4.43
CA ILE A 51 -1.94 5.47 -5.88
C ILE A 51 -1.69 6.88 -6.42
N GLU A 52 -2.51 7.86 -6.05
CA GLU A 52 -2.40 9.25 -6.52
C GLU A 52 -1.03 9.87 -6.16
N ILE A 53 -0.59 9.66 -4.91
CA ILE A 53 0.71 10.15 -4.44
C ILE A 53 1.85 9.43 -5.17
N LEU A 54 1.76 8.11 -5.33
CA LEU A 54 2.78 7.34 -6.04
C LEU A 54 2.86 7.73 -7.52
N ARG A 55 1.74 8.03 -8.19
CA ARG A 55 1.74 8.57 -9.56
C ARG A 55 2.41 9.93 -9.65
N SER A 56 2.20 10.78 -8.64
CA SER A 56 2.89 12.07 -8.55
C SER A 56 4.40 11.88 -8.35
N ALA A 57 4.81 10.89 -7.54
CA ALA A 57 6.22 10.52 -7.37
C ALA A 57 6.84 9.95 -8.65
N GLU A 58 6.11 9.12 -9.37
CA GLU A 58 6.52 8.54 -10.65
C GLU A 58 6.82 9.64 -11.68
N ALA A 59 5.94 10.65 -11.76
CA ALA A 59 6.10 11.79 -12.66
C ALA A 59 7.27 12.71 -12.27
N ALA A 60 7.58 12.83 -10.98
CA ALA A 60 8.68 13.65 -10.49
C ALA A 60 10.05 12.94 -10.53
N ALA A 61 10.07 11.60 -10.53
CA ALA A 61 11.30 10.79 -10.47
C ALA A 61 12.38 11.12 -11.51
N PRO A 62 12.06 11.47 -12.78
CA PRO A 62 13.06 11.88 -13.77
C PRO A 62 13.89 13.10 -13.34
N GLU A 63 13.28 14.03 -12.61
CA GLU A 63 13.88 15.32 -12.23
C GLU A 63 14.62 15.26 -10.88
N LEU A 64 14.55 14.13 -10.17
CA LEU A 64 15.25 13.97 -8.90
C LEU A 64 16.76 13.85 -9.11
N ASP A 65 17.53 14.51 -8.26
CA ASP A 65 18.98 14.29 -8.16
C ASP A 65 19.30 12.89 -7.59
N GLU A 66 20.55 12.47 -7.75
CA GLU A 66 21.04 11.14 -7.35
C GLU A 66 20.86 10.89 -5.86
N THR A 67 21.17 11.87 -5.00
CA THR A 67 21.02 11.77 -3.54
C THR A 67 19.56 11.51 -3.15
N LYS A 68 18.59 12.19 -3.77
CA LYS A 68 17.17 11.95 -3.54
C LYS A 68 16.74 10.56 -4.02
N ARG A 69 17.22 10.11 -5.18
CA ARG A 69 16.91 8.77 -5.71
C ARG A 69 17.41 7.67 -4.78
N GLU A 70 18.64 7.78 -4.31
CA GLU A 70 19.24 6.86 -3.33
C GLU A 70 18.46 6.85 -2.01
N ALA A 71 17.99 8.02 -1.55
CA ALA A 71 17.21 8.14 -0.32
C ALA A 71 15.81 7.49 -0.42
N ILE A 72 15.15 7.59 -1.57
CA ILE A 72 13.79 7.04 -1.75
C ILE A 72 13.76 5.56 -2.14
N GLU A 73 14.83 5.04 -2.76
CA GLU A 73 14.93 3.65 -3.16
C GLU A 73 14.60 2.63 -2.04
N PRO A 74 15.21 2.70 -0.83
CA PRO A 74 14.89 1.76 0.24
C PRO A 74 13.43 1.89 0.72
N ILE A 75 12.87 3.09 0.70
CA ILE A 75 11.46 3.34 1.06
C ILE A 75 10.53 2.67 0.04
N LEU A 76 10.82 2.80 -1.25
CA LEU A 76 10.06 2.15 -2.32
C LEU A 76 10.16 0.62 -2.26
N LYS A 77 11.35 0.07 -1.94
CA LYS A 77 11.53 -1.37 -1.72
C LYS A 77 10.71 -1.87 -0.53
N SER A 78 10.72 -1.14 0.58
CA SER A 78 9.88 -1.42 1.75
C SER A 78 8.39 -1.40 1.39
N CYS A 79 7.94 -0.33 0.76
CA CYS A 79 6.54 -0.16 0.36
C CYS A 79 6.08 -1.29 -0.57
N LYS A 80 6.93 -1.67 -1.53
CA LYS A 80 6.66 -2.79 -2.44
C LYS A 80 6.54 -4.13 -1.72
N ALA A 81 7.41 -4.40 -0.74
CA ALA A 81 7.34 -5.63 0.04
C ALA A 81 6.04 -5.71 0.86
N LYS A 82 5.64 -4.62 1.51
CA LYS A 82 4.39 -4.53 2.27
C LYS A 82 3.17 -4.65 1.37
N ALA A 83 3.16 -3.98 0.21
CA ALA A 83 2.10 -4.07 -0.79
C ALA A 83 1.94 -5.50 -1.32
N LYS A 84 3.04 -6.23 -1.55
CA LYS A 84 2.97 -7.65 -1.94
C LYS A 84 2.28 -8.50 -0.89
N LYS A 85 2.68 -8.37 0.38
CA LYS A 85 2.04 -9.09 1.49
C LYS A 85 0.54 -8.78 1.58
N LEU A 86 0.18 -7.51 1.42
CA LEU A 86 -1.22 -7.08 1.40
C LEU A 86 -1.98 -7.76 0.25
N SER A 87 -1.43 -7.71 -0.96
CA SER A 87 -2.02 -8.37 -2.13
C SER A 87 -2.20 -9.88 -1.93
N GLU A 88 -1.20 -10.55 -1.35
CA GLU A 88 -1.26 -11.98 -1.07
C GLU A 88 -2.38 -12.33 -0.07
N LEU A 89 -2.60 -11.50 0.95
CA LEU A 89 -3.72 -11.68 1.87
C LEU A 89 -5.06 -11.55 1.16
N PHE A 90 -5.23 -10.49 0.35
CA PHE A 90 -6.46 -10.30 -0.40
C PHE A 90 -6.73 -11.47 -1.35
N GLN A 91 -5.73 -11.95 -2.09
CA GLN A 91 -5.87 -13.11 -2.99
C GLN A 91 -6.21 -14.41 -2.24
N LYS A 92 -5.65 -14.62 -1.04
CA LYS A 92 -5.92 -15.83 -0.24
C LYS A 92 -7.29 -15.78 0.45
N VAL A 93 -7.71 -14.60 0.90
CA VAL A 93 -8.86 -14.42 1.80
C VAL A 93 -10.11 -13.99 1.08
N VAL A 94 -9.99 -13.13 0.07
CA VAL A 94 -11.13 -12.53 -0.61
C VAL A 94 -11.53 -13.42 -1.77
N ARG A 95 -12.67 -14.09 -1.65
CA ARG A 95 -13.29 -14.89 -2.71
C ARG A 95 -14.80 -14.71 -2.68
N LYS A 96 -15.42 -14.92 -3.84
CA LYS A 96 -16.87 -14.82 -4.05
C LYS A 96 -17.63 -16.10 -3.69
N ASP A 97 -16.92 -17.21 -3.55
CA ASP A 97 -17.45 -18.58 -3.55
C ASP A 97 -18.07 -19.03 -2.22
N ASN A 98 -17.59 -18.55 -1.07
CA ASN A 98 -18.14 -18.90 0.24
C ASN A 98 -17.80 -17.88 1.36
N ASP A 99 -18.38 -18.11 2.54
CA ASP A 99 -18.21 -17.33 3.77
C ASP A 99 -17.05 -17.80 4.67
N GLU A 100 -16.24 -18.79 4.23
CA GLU A 100 -15.09 -19.32 4.98
C GLU A 100 -13.87 -18.37 5.00
N TRP A 101 -14.06 -17.09 4.72
CA TRP A 101 -12.98 -16.10 4.59
C TRP A 101 -12.15 -16.00 5.88
N PHE A 102 -12.77 -16.10 7.05
CA PHE A 102 -12.10 -15.94 8.33
C PHE A 102 -11.10 -17.08 8.60
N ASP A 103 -11.46 -18.31 8.24
CA ASP A 103 -10.56 -19.46 8.35
C ASP A 103 -9.41 -19.37 7.36
N ARG A 104 -9.68 -18.88 6.14
CA ARG A 104 -8.64 -18.57 5.15
C ARG A 104 -7.68 -17.50 5.67
N TYR A 105 -8.20 -16.47 6.35
CA TYR A 105 -7.38 -15.41 6.91
C TYR A 105 -6.48 -15.88 8.04
N LYS A 106 -7.02 -16.63 9.02
CA LYS A 106 -6.22 -17.25 10.08
C LYS A 106 -5.10 -18.15 9.51
N LYS A 107 -5.38 -18.91 8.46
CA LYS A 107 -4.36 -19.73 7.77
C LYS A 107 -3.30 -18.88 7.10
N ALA A 108 -3.69 -17.81 6.40
CA ALA A 108 -2.75 -16.91 5.73
C ALA A 108 -1.80 -16.23 6.74
N LEU A 109 -2.31 -15.74 7.87
CA LEU A 109 -1.48 -15.09 8.89
C LEU A 109 -0.51 -16.05 9.59
N ARG A 110 -0.83 -17.34 9.69
CA ARG A 110 0.12 -18.36 10.17
C ARG A 110 1.32 -18.52 9.23
N THR A 111 1.12 -18.30 7.93
CA THR A 111 2.18 -18.42 6.92
C THR A 111 3.00 -17.14 6.73
N LEU A 112 2.39 -15.97 6.91
CA LEU A 112 3.02 -14.67 6.63
C LEU A 112 3.64 -14.04 7.89
N GLY A 113 2.98 -14.20 9.05
CA GLY A 113 3.43 -13.65 10.33
C GLY A 113 2.39 -12.75 10.97
N LYS A 114 2.44 -12.58 12.30
CA LYS A 114 1.44 -11.81 13.06
C LYS A 114 1.44 -10.30 12.77
N GLY A 115 2.56 -9.75 12.30
CA GLY A 115 2.67 -8.34 11.87
C GLY A 115 2.07 -8.06 10.50
N ASP A 116 1.69 -9.11 9.76
CA ASP A 116 1.16 -9.00 8.41
C ASP A 116 -0.37 -8.94 8.42
N LYS A 117 -0.98 -8.36 9.45
CA LYS A 117 -2.42 -8.09 9.42
C LYS A 117 -2.71 -6.96 8.44
N VAL A 118 -3.91 -6.97 7.86
CA VAL A 118 -4.28 -6.00 6.81
C VAL A 118 -4.21 -4.55 7.29
N GLU A 119 -4.60 -4.26 8.54
CA GLU A 119 -4.51 -2.93 9.15
C GLU A 119 -3.06 -2.48 9.34
N GLY A 120 -2.19 -3.36 9.86
CA GLY A 120 -0.78 -3.03 10.09
C GLY A 120 0.01 -2.87 8.78
N LEU A 121 -0.26 -3.71 7.78
CA LEU A 121 0.35 -3.56 6.46
C LEU A 121 -0.08 -2.25 5.79
N MET A 122 -1.36 -1.87 5.91
CA MET A 122 -1.86 -0.62 5.35
C MET A 122 -1.24 0.59 6.05
N GLU A 123 -1.18 0.58 7.38
CA GLU A 123 -0.52 1.62 8.17
C GLU A 123 0.93 1.85 7.70
N GLU A 124 1.68 0.76 7.56
CA GLU A 124 3.08 0.80 7.17
C GLU A 124 3.29 1.22 5.71
N ILE A 125 2.35 0.94 4.80
CA ILE A 125 2.34 1.47 3.43
C ILE A 125 2.07 2.98 3.44
N GLN A 126 1.14 3.44 4.27
CA GLN A 126 0.83 4.86 4.39
C GLN A 126 2.00 5.65 4.97
N LYS A 127 2.72 5.11 5.95
CA LYS A 127 3.97 5.69 6.47
C LYS A 127 5.04 5.80 5.39
N ASP A 128 5.29 4.73 4.64
CA ASP A 128 6.27 4.76 3.53
C ASP A 128 5.86 5.80 2.47
N THR A 129 4.57 5.86 2.14
CA THR A 129 4.03 6.85 1.20
C THR A 129 4.17 8.28 1.71
N GLN A 130 3.94 8.51 3.02
CA GLN A 130 4.12 9.81 3.66
C GLN A 130 5.58 10.26 3.62
N LEU A 131 6.53 9.34 3.84
CA LEU A 131 7.95 9.64 3.73
C LEU A 131 8.31 10.08 2.31
N LEU A 132 7.85 9.34 1.29
CA LEU A 132 8.05 9.69 -0.13
C LEU A 132 7.45 11.07 -0.47
N ALA A 133 6.24 11.32 0.02
CA ALA A 133 5.51 12.56 -0.18
C ALA A 133 6.14 13.78 0.47
N SER A 134 6.95 13.58 1.52
CA SER A 134 7.48 14.67 2.33
C SER A 134 8.29 15.69 1.53
N ASP A 135 8.23 16.94 1.98
CA ASP A 135 8.96 18.08 1.38
C ASP A 135 10.47 17.87 1.32
N LYS A 136 11.01 16.98 2.15
CA LYS A 136 12.43 16.65 2.18
C LYS A 136 12.84 15.72 1.03
N LEU A 137 11.92 14.95 0.47
CA LEU A 137 12.21 13.95 -0.56
C LEU A 137 11.68 14.39 -1.92
N ILE A 138 10.37 14.34 -2.14
CA ILE A 138 9.80 14.52 -3.49
C ILE A 138 8.94 15.81 -3.59
N ARG A 139 8.50 16.42 -2.48
CA ARG A 139 7.69 17.68 -2.44
C ARG A 139 6.55 17.69 -3.48
N ILE A 140 5.80 16.61 -3.51
CA ILE A 140 4.73 16.34 -4.49
C ILE A 140 3.33 16.30 -3.88
N ALA A 141 3.23 16.12 -2.56
CA ALA A 141 1.95 15.99 -1.90
C ALA A 141 1.42 17.34 -1.46
N THR A 142 0.12 17.54 -1.65
CA THR A 142 -0.62 18.66 -1.07
C THR A 142 -0.79 18.46 0.43
N GLU A 143 -1.01 19.55 1.18
CA GLU A 143 -1.34 19.47 2.62
C GLU A 143 -2.54 18.56 2.88
N ALA A 144 -3.54 18.57 1.98
CA ALA A 144 -4.71 17.71 2.08
C ALA A 144 -4.35 16.22 1.93
N GLN A 145 -3.46 15.86 1.01
CA GLN A 145 -2.99 14.49 0.82
C GLN A 145 -2.16 14.01 2.02
N VAL A 146 -1.28 14.88 2.57
CA VAL A 146 -0.51 14.58 3.79
C VAL A 146 -1.46 14.32 4.96
N LYS A 147 -2.44 15.19 5.18
CA LYS A 147 -3.45 15.02 6.21
C LYS A 147 -4.25 13.72 6.02
N GLY A 148 -4.62 13.39 4.79
CA GLY A 148 -5.32 12.13 4.48
C GLY A 148 -4.50 10.87 4.82
N LEU A 149 -3.17 10.93 4.64
CA LEU A 149 -2.27 9.86 5.09
C LEU A 149 -2.20 9.79 6.63
N GLU A 150 -2.08 10.92 7.32
CA GLU A 150 -2.01 10.99 8.79
C GLU A 150 -3.27 10.47 9.47
N GLU A 151 -4.43 10.95 9.04
CA GLU A 151 -5.74 10.45 9.47
C GLU A 151 -5.84 8.94 9.22
N GLY A 152 -5.18 8.47 8.17
CA GLY A 152 -5.17 7.08 7.83
C GLY A 152 -4.32 6.16 8.65
N ILE A 153 -3.10 6.59 8.91
CA ILE A 153 -2.20 5.93 9.84
C ILE A 153 -2.89 5.85 11.21
N LYS A 154 -3.54 6.93 11.64
CA LYS A 154 -4.30 6.96 12.89
C LYS A 154 -5.43 5.93 12.89
N GLU A 155 -6.27 5.89 11.86
CA GLU A 155 -7.39 4.95 11.78
C GLU A 155 -6.91 3.49 11.74
N MET A 156 -5.81 3.17 11.04
CA MET A 156 -5.25 1.82 11.03
C MET A 156 -4.69 1.41 12.40
N ASN A 157 -4.05 2.35 13.11
CA ASN A 157 -3.56 2.12 14.48
C ASN A 157 -4.69 1.88 15.48
N GLU A 158 -5.78 2.65 15.37
CA GLU A 158 -6.93 2.55 16.28
C GLU A 158 -7.90 1.42 15.90
N MET A 159 -7.65 0.74 14.78
CA MET A 159 -8.50 -0.32 14.26
C MET A 159 -8.53 -1.53 15.20
N PRO A 160 -9.72 -2.08 15.52
CA PRO A 160 -9.80 -3.40 16.13
C PRO A 160 -9.09 -4.42 15.25
N SER A 161 -8.37 -5.35 15.89
CA SER A 161 -7.70 -6.47 15.21
C SER A 161 -8.60 -7.08 14.13
N SER A 162 -8.06 -7.27 12.93
CA SER A 162 -8.76 -7.97 11.85
C SER A 162 -8.89 -9.49 12.10
N LEU A 163 -8.16 -10.00 13.10
CA LEU A 163 -8.33 -11.32 13.71
C LEU A 163 -9.31 -11.29 14.87
#